data_AF-H9MDR6-F1
#
_entry.id   AF-H9MDR6-F1
#
_cell.length_a   1.000
_cell.length_b   1.000
_cell.length_c   1.000
_cell.angle_alpha   90.00
_cell.angle_beta   90.00
_cell.angle_gamma   90.00
#
_symmetry.space_group_name_H-M   'P 1'
#
loop_
_entity.id
_entity.type
_entity.pdbx_description
1 polymer ?
#
loop_
_entity_poly.entity_id
_entity_poly.type
_entity_poly.pdbx_seq_one_letter_code
_entity_poly.pdbx_strand_id
1 'polypeptide(L)'
;RPLIIAPFNMLLPWEREFKKWGVDIPVYMLNRSKTFWKELCSNDEHTDIVHMGRGGNFRGRRWKNMRRLVMLNEWHKRKSVLAVSYNLFVYLTCGGKHIPSQEAQTVGKLLLESPGILILDEGHQARNNQSK
;
A
#
# COMPACT_ATOMS: atom_id res chain seq x y z
N ARG A 1 0.50 14.07 0.86
CA ARG A 1 0.38 12.59 1.04
C ARG A 1 -1.07 12.18 0.78
N PRO A 2 -1.51 12.13 -0.49
CA PRO A 2 -2.85 11.66 -0.83
C PRO A 2 -2.94 10.13 -0.71
N LEU A 3 -4.06 9.65 -0.19
CA LEU A 3 -4.45 8.24 -0.18
C LEU A 3 -5.73 8.07 -1.00
N ILE A 4 -5.66 7.24 -2.04
CA ILE A 4 -6.82 6.82 -2.85
C ILE A 4 -7.26 5.45 -2.36
N ILE A 5 -8.52 5.34 -1.97
CA ILE A 5 -9.20 4.06 -1.71
C ILE A 5 -10.21 3.85 -2.82
N ALA A 6 -10.09 2.73 -3.54
CA ALA A 6 -10.92 2.46 -4.71
C ALA A 6 -11.34 0.98 -4.79
N PRO A 7 -12.31 0.62 -5.65
CA PRO A 7 -12.52 -0.77 -6.02
C PRO A 7 -11.24 -1.39 -6.64
N PHE A 8 -11.01 -2.69 -6.45
CA PHE A 8 -9.76 -3.32 -6.91
C PHE A 8 -9.54 -3.20 -8.42
N ASN A 9 -10.60 -3.31 -9.21
CA ASN A 9 -10.60 -3.14 -10.66
C ASN A 9 -10.30 -1.69 -11.10
N MET A 10 -10.43 -0.71 -10.21
CA MET A 10 -10.16 0.70 -10.49
C MET A 10 -8.70 1.11 -10.28
N LEU A 11 -7.90 0.33 -9.53
CA LEU A 11 -6.48 0.67 -9.30
C LEU A 11 -5.66 0.77 -10.59
N LEU A 12 -5.90 -0.15 -11.55
CA LEU A 12 -5.21 -0.15 -12.85
C LEU A 12 -5.60 1.04 -13.75
N PRO A 13 -6.88 1.40 -13.89
CA PRO A 13 -7.30 2.67 -14.48
C PRO A 13 -6.59 3.89 -13.88
N TRP A 14 -6.54 4.01 -12.54
CA TRP A 14 -5.82 5.10 -11.88
C TRP A 14 -4.36 5.22 -12.35
N GLU A 15 -3.61 4.11 -12.37
CA GLU A 15 -2.22 4.07 -12.89
C GLU A 15 -2.10 4.60 -14.32
N ARG A 16 -3.04 4.18 -15.18
CA ARG A 16 -3.05 4.53 -16.60
C ARG A 16 -3.31 6.02 -16.79
N GLU A 17 -4.25 6.60 -16.05
CA GLU A 17 -4.53 8.03 -16.14
C GLU A 17 -3.37 8.88 -15.61
N PHE A 18 -2.74 8.51 -14.48
CA PHE A 18 -1.51 9.19 -14.02
C PHE A 18 -0.41 9.20 -15.08
N LYS A 19 -0.19 8.07 -15.74
CA LYS A 19 0.79 7.94 -16.83
C LYS A 19 0.38 8.76 -18.06
N LYS A 20 -0.88 8.68 -18.46
CA LYS A 20 -1.44 9.37 -19.64
C LYS A 20 -1.37 10.88 -19.50
N TRP A 21 -1.62 11.41 -18.30
CA TRP A 21 -1.53 12.85 -18.02
C TRP A 21 -0.10 13.35 -17.87
N GLY A 22 0.91 12.46 -17.87
CA GLY A 22 2.31 12.84 -17.75
C GLY A 22 2.65 13.48 -16.40
N VAL A 23 1.92 13.10 -15.34
CA VAL A 23 2.15 13.66 -14.00
C VAL A 23 3.45 13.06 -13.44
N ASP A 24 4.45 13.91 -13.22
CA ASP A 24 5.73 13.53 -12.61
C ASP A 24 5.62 13.37 -11.08
N ILE A 25 4.75 12.44 -10.66
CA ILE A 25 4.54 12.09 -9.25
C ILE A 25 4.47 10.57 -9.14
N PRO A 26 5.33 9.93 -8.33
CA PRO A 26 5.28 8.50 -8.08
C PRO A 26 3.94 8.06 -7.49
N VAL A 27 3.39 6.98 -8.03
CA VAL A 27 2.16 6.35 -7.55
C VAL A 27 2.48 4.96 -7.01
N TYR A 28 2.22 4.75 -5.72
CA TYR A 28 2.44 3.48 -5.05
C TYR A 28 1.12 2.73 -4.93
N MET A 29 1.11 1.44 -5.29
CA MET A 29 -0.06 0.58 -5.13
C MET A 29 0.17 -0.46 -4.04
N LEU A 30 -0.50 -0.31 -2.91
CA LEU A 30 -0.29 -1.20 -1.77
C LEU A 30 -0.65 -2.66 -2.07
N ASN A 31 -1.64 -2.87 -2.95
CA ASN A 31 -2.03 -4.18 -3.46
C ASN A 31 -0.88 -4.90 -4.21
N ARG A 32 0.08 -4.15 -4.75
CA ARG A 32 1.23 -4.63 -5.53
C ARG A 32 2.55 -4.59 -4.76
N SER A 33 2.52 -4.53 -3.43
CA SER A 33 3.73 -4.46 -2.57
C SER A 33 4.76 -5.56 -2.83
N LYS A 34 4.34 -6.74 -3.32
CA LYS A 34 5.25 -7.80 -3.76
C LYS A 34 6.03 -7.43 -5.01
N THR A 35 5.38 -6.84 -6.01
CA THR A 35 6.01 -6.46 -7.28
C THR A 35 6.94 -5.28 -7.05
N PHE A 36 6.45 -4.26 -6.36
CA PHE A 36 7.25 -3.12 -5.91
C PHE A 36 8.52 -3.55 -5.17
N TRP A 37 8.41 -4.50 -4.23
CA TRP A 37 9.59 -5.02 -3.52
C TRP A 37 10.61 -5.66 -4.46
N LYS A 38 10.16 -6.42 -5.48
CA LYS A 38 11.08 -7.05 -6.43
C LYS A 38 11.83 -5.99 -7.23
N GLU A 39 11.12 -4.98 -7.74
CA GLU A 39 11.71 -3.87 -8.47
C GLU A 39 12.72 -3.10 -7.60
N LEU A 40 12.35 -2.83 -6.35
CA LEU A 40 13.22 -2.17 -5.38
C LEU A 40 14.51 -2.95 -5.11
N CYS A 41 14.42 -4.28 -4.96
CA CYS A 41 15.59 -5.15 -4.77
C CYS A 41 16.43 -5.35 -6.03
N SER A 42 15.90 -5.04 -7.21
CA SER A 42 16.66 -5.05 -8.46
C SER A 42 17.47 -3.76 -8.65
N ASN A 43 17.22 -2.73 -7.84
CA ASN A 43 17.97 -1.49 -7.84
C ASN A 43 19.05 -1.54 -6.76
N ASP A 44 20.31 -1.25 -7.12
CA ASP A 44 21.48 -1.36 -6.23
C ASP A 44 21.49 -0.34 -5.07
N GLU A 45 20.61 0.66 -5.09
CA GLU A 45 20.51 1.69 -4.05
C GLU A 45 19.97 1.17 -2.70
N HIS A 46 19.37 -0.03 -2.68
CA HIS A 46 18.71 -0.59 -1.49
C HIS A 46 19.40 -1.83 -0.94
N THR A 47 20.72 -1.76 -0.76
CA THR A 47 21.57 -2.85 -0.25
C THR A 47 21.01 -3.50 1.02
N ASP A 48 20.60 -2.74 2.04
CA ASP A 48 20.04 -3.29 3.29
C ASP A 48 18.79 -4.17 3.08
N ILE A 49 17.92 -3.75 2.16
CA ILE A 49 16.67 -4.43 1.81
C ILE A 49 16.97 -5.71 1.02
N VAL A 50 17.95 -5.65 0.11
CA VAL A 50 18.42 -6.79 -0.70
C VAL A 50 19.03 -7.88 0.19
N HIS A 51 19.84 -7.51 1.20
CA HIS A 51 20.42 -8.48 2.13
C HIS A 51 19.34 -9.18 2.96
N MET A 52 18.31 -8.45 3.42
CA MET A 52 17.16 -9.01 4.12
C MET A 52 16.33 -9.98 3.24
N GLY A 53 16.36 -9.77 1.91
CA GLY A 53 15.64 -10.54 0.90
C GLY A 53 16.32 -11.82 0.40
N ARG A 54 17.50 -12.21 0.92
CA ARG A 54 18.26 -13.40 0.45
C ARG A 54 18.17 -14.63 1.37
N GLY A 55 17.72 -14.49 2.63
CA GLY A 55 17.92 -15.54 3.66
C GLY A 55 16.69 -16.26 4.26
N GLY A 56 15.44 -16.05 3.80
CA GLY A 56 14.26 -16.59 4.51
C GLY A 56 13.09 -17.07 3.66
N ASN A 57 12.21 -17.90 4.21
CA ASN A 57 10.97 -18.33 3.53
C ASN A 57 10.00 -17.13 3.35
N PHE A 58 10.09 -16.42 2.21
CA PHE A 58 9.42 -15.15 1.87
C PHE A 58 7.88 -15.22 1.66
N ARG A 59 7.21 -16.24 2.16
CA ARG A 59 5.77 -16.48 1.94
C ARG A 59 4.87 -16.08 3.12
N GLY A 60 5.46 -15.79 4.28
CA GLY A 60 4.74 -15.48 5.52
C GLY A 60 3.99 -14.14 5.54
N ARG A 61 2.97 -14.04 6.40
CA ARG A 61 2.16 -12.82 6.62
C ARG A 61 3.01 -11.64 7.11
N ARG A 62 3.95 -11.90 8.02
CA ARG A 62 4.95 -10.93 8.50
C ARG A 62 5.69 -10.26 7.34
N TRP A 63 6.19 -11.06 6.38
CA TRP A 63 6.90 -10.54 5.20
C TRP A 63 6.00 -9.75 4.24
N LYS A 64 4.72 -10.12 4.11
CA LYS A 64 3.75 -9.31 3.36
C LYS A 64 3.59 -7.92 3.99
N ASN A 65 3.54 -7.83 5.32
CA ASN A 65 3.42 -6.55 6.03
C ASN A 65 4.73 -5.75 6.00
N MET A 66 5.88 -6.42 6.08
CA MET A 66 7.18 -5.75 5.91
C MET A 66 7.29 -5.02 4.57
N ARG A 67 6.91 -5.69 3.47
CA ARG A 67 6.89 -5.07 2.13
C ARG A 67 5.95 -3.87 2.04
N ARG A 68 4.81 -3.93 2.74
CA ARG A 68 3.88 -2.80 2.84
C ARG A 68 4.49 -1.64 3.62
N LEU A 69 5.18 -1.92 4.74
CA LEU A 69 5.89 -0.89 5.50
C LEU A 69 6.97 -0.19 4.66
N VAL A 70 7.76 -0.93 3.89
CA VAL A 70 8.76 -0.33 3.00
C VAL A 70 8.10 0.55 1.93
N MET A 71 7.02 0.08 1.30
CA MET A 71 6.27 0.92 0.35
C MET A 71 5.69 2.18 1.02
N LEU A 72 5.12 2.06 2.22
CA LEU A 72 4.62 3.20 2.98
C LEU A 72 5.75 4.19 3.28
N ASN A 73 6.93 3.71 3.66
CA ASN A 73 8.10 4.55 3.87
C ASN A 73 8.48 5.32 2.60
N GLU A 74 8.52 4.66 1.44
CA GLU A 74 8.78 5.33 0.16
C GLU A 74 7.70 6.37 -0.22
N TRP A 75 6.43 6.07 0.07
CA TRP A 75 5.34 7.04 -0.08
C TRP A 75 5.52 8.27 0.84
N HIS A 76 6.11 8.09 2.02
CA HIS A 76 6.37 9.18 2.95
C HIS A 76 7.58 10.04 2.59
N LYS A 77 8.61 9.48 1.95
CA LYS A 77 9.89 10.16 1.68
C LYS A 77 9.78 11.32 0.69
N ARG A 78 8.81 11.28 -0.22
CA ARG A 78 8.70 12.25 -1.33
C ARG A 78 7.24 12.56 -1.67
N LYS A 79 7.04 13.65 -2.43
CA LYS A 79 5.74 13.98 -3.02
C LYS A 79 5.29 12.78 -3.88
N SER A 80 4.25 12.09 -3.42
CA SER A 80 3.78 10.85 -4.04
C SER A 80 2.34 10.53 -3.61
N VAL A 81 1.72 9.60 -4.32
CA VAL A 81 0.35 9.13 -4.09
C VAL A 81 0.37 7.67 -3.67
N LEU A 82 -0.48 7.28 -2.73
CA LEU A 82 -0.72 5.89 -2.37
C LEU A 82 -2.13 5.49 -2.81
N ALA A 83 -2.26 4.33 -3.43
CA ALA A 83 -3.54 3.74 -3.81
C ALA A 83 -3.70 2.34 -3.18
N VAL A 84 -4.90 2.05 -2.71
CA VAL A 84 -5.25 0.78 -2.07
C VAL A 84 -6.69 0.40 -2.37
N SER A 85 -6.99 -0.89 -2.50
CA SER A 85 -8.37 -1.33 -2.67
C SER A 85 -9.14 -1.32 -1.34
N TYR A 86 -10.45 -1.04 -1.35
CA TYR A 86 -11.31 -1.12 -0.14
C TYR A 86 -11.08 -2.38 0.71
N ASN A 87 -11.19 -3.57 0.10
CA ASN A 87 -11.00 -4.84 0.81
C ASN A 87 -9.63 -4.98 1.50
N LEU A 88 -8.59 -4.42 0.89
CA LEU A 88 -7.25 -4.48 1.47
C LEU A 88 -7.09 -3.43 2.57
N PHE A 89 -7.66 -2.24 2.40
CA PHE A 89 -7.67 -1.20 3.42
C PHE A 89 -8.35 -1.72 4.70
N VAL A 90 -9.59 -2.21 4.60
CA VAL A 90 -10.34 -2.78 5.71
C VAL A 90 -9.57 -3.93 6.37
N TYR A 91 -9.01 -4.85 5.57
CA TYR A 91 -8.21 -5.96 6.11
C TYR A 91 -6.99 -5.48 6.92
N LEU A 92 -6.36 -4.37 6.52
CA LEU A 92 -5.17 -3.83 7.16
C LEU A 92 -5.48 -2.95 8.37
N THR A 93 -6.62 -2.26 8.39
CA THR A 93 -6.99 -1.32 9.47
C THR A 93 -7.85 -1.97 10.55
N CYS A 94 -8.78 -2.85 10.18
CA CYS A 94 -9.72 -3.46 11.12
C CYS A 94 -9.24 -4.80 11.69
N GLY A 95 -8.16 -5.37 11.11
CA GLY A 95 -7.61 -6.65 11.52
C GLY A 95 -8.49 -7.85 11.10
N GLY A 96 -7.84 -8.96 10.73
CA GLY A 96 -8.53 -10.24 10.56
C GLY A 96 -8.83 -10.92 11.90
N LYS A 97 -9.40 -12.13 11.88
CA LYS A 97 -9.71 -12.94 13.08
C LYS A 97 -8.50 -13.37 13.95
N HIS A 98 -7.29 -12.87 13.69
CA HIS A 98 -6.06 -13.27 14.38
C HIS A 98 -5.34 -12.08 14.98
N ILE A 99 -4.61 -12.30 16.08
CA ILE A 99 -3.72 -11.31 16.70
C ILE A 99 -2.77 -10.77 15.61
N PRO A 100 -2.85 -9.46 15.29
CA PRO A 100 -2.02 -8.88 14.24
C PRO A 100 -0.56 -8.81 14.69
N SER A 101 0.38 -9.18 13.81
CA SER A 101 1.81 -8.95 14.05
C SER A 101 2.09 -7.46 14.25
N GLN A 102 3.21 -7.11 14.89
CA GLN A 102 3.62 -5.72 15.09
C GLN A 102 3.60 -4.93 13.78
N GLU A 103 4.07 -5.53 12.67
CA GLU A 103 4.06 -4.88 11.36
C GLU A 103 2.65 -4.68 10.82
N ALA A 104 1.72 -5.60 11.07
CA ALA A 104 0.32 -5.41 10.67
C ALA A 104 -0.30 -4.22 11.40
N GLN A 105 -0.06 -4.12 12.71
CA GLN A 105 -0.56 -2.99 13.52
C GLN A 105 0.04 -1.67 13.04
N THR A 106 1.35 -1.63 12.78
CA THR A 106 2.01 -0.43 12.25
C THR A 106 1.49 -0.04 10.87
N VAL A 107 1.28 -1.01 9.96
CA VAL A 107 0.69 -0.72 8.63
C VAL A 107 -0.71 -0.12 8.76
N GLY A 108 -1.58 -0.73 9.57
CA GLY A 108 -2.94 -0.23 9.79
C GLY A 108 -2.94 1.19 10.37
N LYS A 109 -2.13 1.42 11.40
CA LYS A 109 -1.96 2.74 12.04
C LYS A 109 -1.52 3.81 11.04
N LEU A 110 -0.48 3.52 10.24
CA LEU A 110 0.01 4.47 9.22
C LEU A 110 -1.05 4.76 8.15
N LEU A 111 -1.85 3.77 7.74
CA LEU A 111 -2.92 4.00 6.76
C LEU A 111 -4.02 4.92 7.29
N LEU A 112 -4.27 4.93 8.60
CA LEU A 112 -5.28 5.77 9.24
C LEU A 112 -4.76 7.17 9.57
N GLU A 113 -3.51 7.29 10.02
CA GLU A 113 -2.98 8.55 10.59
C GLU A 113 -2.13 9.37 9.60
N SER A 114 -1.49 8.73 8.62
CA SER A 114 -0.57 9.40 7.70
C SER A 114 -1.18 10.22 6.56
N PRO A 115 -2.35 9.86 5.98
CA PRO A 115 -2.92 10.59 4.86
C PRO A 115 -3.21 12.06 5.22
N GLY A 116 -2.73 12.98 4.39
CA GLY A 116 -3.12 14.39 4.50
C GLY A 116 -4.39 14.73 3.72
N ILE A 117 -4.72 13.89 2.73
CA ILE A 117 -5.94 13.95 1.93
C ILE A 117 -6.38 12.50 1.68
N LEU A 118 -7.66 12.21 1.93
CA LEU A 118 -8.28 10.92 1.67
C LEU A 118 -9.26 11.06 0.50
N ILE A 119 -9.13 10.20 -0.51
CA ILE A 119 -9.96 10.16 -1.70
C ILE A 119 -10.65 8.80 -1.74
N LEU A 120 -11.98 8.80 -1.64
CA LEU A 120 -12.81 7.61 -1.73
C LEU A 120 -13.42 7.56 -3.13
N ASP A 121 -12.84 6.73 -3.99
CA ASP A 121 -13.37 6.47 -5.32
C ASP A 121 -14.62 5.59 -5.20
N GLU A 122 -15.64 5.87 -6.01
CA GLU A 122 -16.96 5.25 -5.87
C GLU A 122 -17.55 5.38 -4.45
N GLY A 123 -17.47 6.58 -3.86
CA GLY A 123 -17.85 6.84 -2.47
C GLY A 123 -19.30 6.46 -2.08
N HIS A 124 -20.17 6.16 -3.05
CA HIS A 124 -21.47 5.54 -2.78
C HIS A 124 -21.32 4.16 -2.13
N GLN A 125 -20.25 3.40 -2.40
CA GLN A 125 -19.94 2.13 -1.75
C GLN A 125 -19.56 2.28 -0.27
N ALA A 126 -18.93 3.40 0.09
CA ALA A 126 -18.55 3.71 1.47
C ALA A 126 -19.71 4.24 2.34
N ARG A 127 -20.86 4.59 1.74
CA ARG A 127 -22.02 5.18 2.43
C ARG A 127 -23.04 4.17 2.95
N ASN A 128 -22.86 2.88 2.69
CA ASN A 128 -23.81 1.87 3.13
C ASN A 128 -23.55 1.55 4.62
N ASN A 129 -24.50 1.81 5.52
CA ASN A 129 -24.34 1.62 6.99
C ASN A 129 -24.08 0.16 7.44
N GLN A 130 -23.90 -0.75 6.49
CA GLN A 130 -23.46 -2.14 6.69
C GLN A 130 -22.00 -2.38 6.27
N SER A 131 -21.28 -1.38 5.77
CA SER A 131 -19.87 -1.50 5.43
C SER A 131 -19.03 -1.57 6.72
N LYS A 132 -18.37 -2.71 6.92
CA LYS A 132 -17.37 -2.93 7.97
C LYS A 132 -15.99 -2.46 7.55
#